data_AF-A0ABD0TQ02-F1
#
_entry.id   AF-A0ABD0TQ02-F1
#
_cell.length_a   1.000
_cell.length_b   1.000
_cell.length_c   1.000
_cell.angle_alpha   90.00
_cell.angle_beta   90.00
_cell.angle_gamma   90.00
#
_symmetry.space_group_name_H-M   'P 1'
#
loop_
_entity.id
_entity.type
_entity.pdbx_description
1 polymer ?
#
loop_
_entity_poly.entity_id
_entity_poly.type
_entity_poly.pdbx_seq_one_letter_code
_entity_poly.pdbx_strand_id
1 'polypeptide(L)'
;MTKLALAVALMIFAVVQGYPQTEAEISDAASKGDWDQVHKLIQQRFETQRNLWEPNVASGSVRSLKPQAGGHVYGEASYSFKTESIVGDKKTENKGGHKIINNDGVVKEYDFEPKL
;
A
#
# COMPACT_ATOMS: atom_id res chain seq x y z
N MET A 1 36.39 29.92 -7.98
CA MET A 1 35.03 30.11 -7.40
C MET A 1 33.90 29.63 -8.32
N THR A 2 34.17 29.11 -9.52
CA THR A 2 33.14 28.67 -10.48
C THR A 2 32.75 27.19 -10.38
N LYS A 3 33.67 26.32 -9.94
CA LYS A 3 33.41 24.86 -9.85
C LYS A 3 32.54 24.47 -8.64
N LEU A 4 32.65 25.19 -7.52
CA LEU A 4 31.81 24.96 -6.33
C LEU A 4 30.37 25.43 -6.55
N ALA A 5 30.16 26.56 -7.24
CA ALA A 5 28.81 27.04 -7.55
C ALA A 5 28.05 26.08 -8.48
N LEU A 6 28.76 25.47 -9.44
CA LEU A 6 28.17 24.48 -10.36
C LEU A 6 27.77 23.18 -9.64
N ALA A 7 28.59 22.73 -8.66
CA ALA A 7 28.29 21.54 -7.87
C ALA A 7 27.08 21.73 -6.94
N VAL A 8 26.94 22.93 -6.36
CA VAL A 8 25.78 23.29 -5.51
C VAL A 8 24.50 23.40 -6.35
N ALA A 9 24.58 23.97 -7.56
CA ALA A 9 23.43 24.04 -8.47
C ALA A 9 22.96 22.64 -8.92
N LEU A 10 23.88 21.73 -9.24
CA LEU A 10 23.56 20.33 -9.61
C LEU A 10 22.93 19.54 -8.45
N MET A 11 23.37 19.77 -7.21
CA MET A 11 22.75 19.15 -6.04
C MET A 11 21.32 19.63 -5.80
N ILE A 12 21.00 20.89 -6.05
CA ILE A 12 19.63 21.44 -5.90
C ILE A 12 18.67 20.83 -6.93
N PHE A 13 19.11 20.59 -8.18
CA PHE A 13 18.28 19.91 -9.18
C PHE A 13 18.00 18.45 -8.84
N ALA A 14 18.93 17.76 -8.18
CA ALA A 14 18.73 16.36 -7.77
C ALA A 14 17.68 16.21 -6.65
N VAL A 15 17.48 17.23 -5.80
CA VAL A 15 16.46 17.17 -4.73
C VAL A 15 15.04 17.39 -5.27
N VAL A 16 14.88 18.11 -6.37
CA VAL A 16 13.55 18.36 -7.00
C VAL A 16 12.99 17.09 -7.67
N GLN A 17 13.85 16.14 -8.06
CA GLN A 17 13.42 14.87 -8.67
C GLN A 17 13.08 13.78 -7.64
N GLY A 18 13.22 14.06 -6.35
CA GLY A 18 12.95 13.10 -5.25
C GLY A 18 11.61 13.28 -4.56
N TYR A 19 10.83 14.32 -4.88
CA TYR A 19 9.47 14.47 -4.39
C TYR A 19 8.54 13.54 -5.18
N PRO A 20 7.57 12.85 -4.55
CA PRO A 20 6.68 11.93 -5.25
C PRO A 20 5.89 12.70 -6.30
N GLN A 21 6.29 12.56 -7.58
CA GLN A 21 5.68 13.21 -8.74
C GLN A 21 4.15 12.99 -8.79
N THR A 22 3.68 11.89 -8.18
CA THR A 22 2.27 11.53 -8.07
C THR A 22 1.40 12.59 -7.40
N GLU A 23 1.89 13.36 -6.41
CA GLU A 23 1.04 14.37 -5.75
C GLU A 23 0.84 15.60 -6.64
N ALA A 24 1.89 16.01 -7.36
CA ALA A 24 1.81 17.08 -8.35
C ALA A 24 0.93 16.65 -9.53
N GLU A 25 1.03 15.40 -9.98
CA GLU A 25 0.21 14.85 -11.07
C GLU A 25 -1.27 14.70 -10.69
N ILE A 26 -1.57 14.27 -9.45
CA ILE A 26 -2.94 14.22 -8.92
C ILE A 26 -3.53 15.64 -8.83
N SER A 27 -2.75 16.59 -8.30
CA SER A 27 -3.17 18.00 -8.18
C SER A 27 -3.40 18.65 -9.54
N ASP A 28 -2.51 18.41 -10.51
CA ASP A 28 -2.63 18.91 -11.87
C ASP A 28 -3.85 18.31 -12.60
N ALA A 29 -4.07 16.99 -12.49
CA ALA A 29 -5.26 16.33 -13.04
C ALA A 29 -6.56 16.84 -12.41
N ALA A 30 -6.57 17.04 -11.07
CA ALA A 30 -7.70 17.62 -10.37
C ALA A 30 -7.97 19.07 -10.80
N SER A 31 -6.93 19.89 -11.02
CA SER A 31 -7.06 21.26 -11.48
C SER A 31 -7.64 21.38 -12.89
N LYS A 32 -7.46 20.34 -13.72
CA LYS A 32 -8.00 20.21 -15.07
C LYS A 32 -9.39 19.54 -15.11
N GLY A 33 -9.91 19.11 -13.95
CA GLY A 33 -11.17 18.36 -13.85
C GLY A 33 -11.12 16.94 -14.41
N ASP A 34 -9.91 16.41 -14.65
CA ASP A 34 -9.68 15.05 -15.16
C ASP A 34 -9.75 14.04 -14.01
N TRP A 35 -10.96 13.78 -13.54
CA TRP A 35 -11.21 12.89 -12.42
C TRP A 35 -10.84 11.43 -12.72
N ASP A 36 -10.92 10.99 -13.97
CA ASP A 36 -10.52 9.64 -14.37
C ASP A 36 -9.01 9.44 -14.15
N GLN A 37 -8.20 10.44 -14.54
CA GLN A 37 -6.77 10.43 -14.31
C GLN A 37 -6.42 10.54 -12.82
N VAL A 38 -7.15 11.35 -12.04
CA VAL A 38 -6.98 11.43 -10.58
C VAL A 38 -7.15 10.06 -9.93
N HIS A 39 -8.23 9.34 -10.27
CA HIS A 39 -8.49 8.01 -9.71
C HIS A 39 -7.43 7.00 -10.10
N LYS A 40 -7.01 7.02 -11.37
CA LYS A 40 -5.94 6.16 -11.85
C LYS A 40 -4.63 6.38 -11.08
N LEU A 41 -4.26 7.64 -10.84
CA LEU A 41 -3.03 7.98 -10.10
C LEU A 41 -3.12 7.59 -8.61
N ILE A 42 -4.28 7.77 -7.98
CA ILE A 42 -4.52 7.33 -6.59
C ILE A 42 -4.45 5.80 -6.49
N GLN A 43 -5.08 5.09 -7.44
CA GLN A 43 -5.04 3.63 -7.52
C GLN A 43 -3.60 3.13 -7.71
N GLN A 44 -2.87 3.70 -8.67
CA GLN A 44 -1.46 3.37 -8.91
C GLN A 44 -0.59 3.65 -7.69
N ARG A 45 -0.85 4.74 -6.96
CA ARG A 45 -0.17 5.03 -5.70
C ARG A 45 -0.46 3.92 -4.68
N PHE A 46 -1.72 3.53 -4.50
CA PHE A 46 -2.10 2.43 -3.61
C PHE A 46 -1.38 1.12 -3.96
N GLU A 47 -1.34 0.77 -5.24
CA GLU A 47 -0.66 -0.45 -5.72
C GLU A 47 0.86 -0.38 -5.54
N THR A 48 1.48 0.75 -5.87
CA THR A 48 2.93 0.97 -5.74
C THR A 48 3.36 1.04 -4.27
N GLN A 49 2.48 1.55 -3.41
CA GLN A 49 2.67 1.64 -1.96
C GLN A 49 2.09 0.43 -1.22
N ARG A 50 1.93 -0.73 -1.89
CA ARG A 50 1.47 -1.98 -1.26
C ARG A 50 2.17 -2.25 0.06
N ASN A 51 3.49 -2.12 0.09
CA ASN A 51 4.32 -2.36 1.28
C ASN A 51 4.08 -1.39 2.46
N LEU A 52 3.32 -0.30 2.26
CA LEU A 52 2.99 0.68 3.31
C LEU A 52 1.64 0.40 3.99
N TRP A 53 0.67 -0.18 3.29
CA TRP A 53 -0.64 -0.52 3.85
C TRP A 53 -0.87 -2.02 4.04
N GLU A 54 -0.20 -2.85 3.24
CA GLU A 54 -0.10 -4.29 3.50
C GLU A 54 0.77 -4.44 4.75
N PRO A 55 0.27 -5.08 5.82
CA PRO A 55 1.06 -5.27 7.01
C PRO A 55 2.35 -6.03 6.63
N ASN A 56 3.48 -5.34 6.66
CA ASN A 56 4.78 -5.99 6.57
C ASN A 56 4.94 -6.79 7.87
N VAL A 57 4.64 -8.09 7.83
CA VAL A 57 4.82 -9.03 8.93
C VAL A 57 6.31 -9.30 9.16
N ALA A 58 7.06 -8.24 9.45
CA ALA A 58 8.49 -8.22 9.73
C ALA A 58 8.77 -8.39 11.25
N SER A 59 8.16 -9.40 11.87
CA SER A 59 8.60 -10.02 13.13
C SER A 59 7.58 -11.09 13.53
N GLY A 60 7.91 -12.36 13.34
CA GLY A 60 7.04 -13.48 13.75
C GLY A 60 5.72 -13.52 12.98
N SER A 61 5.77 -13.80 11.67
CA SER A 61 4.56 -14.05 10.89
C SER A 61 3.78 -15.21 11.52
N VAL A 62 2.44 -15.11 11.61
CA VAL A 62 1.56 -16.24 11.98
C VAL A 62 1.91 -17.49 11.16
N ARG A 63 2.31 -17.31 9.90
CA ARG A 63 2.80 -18.38 9.01
C ARG A 63 4.04 -19.12 9.54
N SER A 64 4.91 -18.41 10.27
CA SER A 64 6.20 -18.92 10.76
C SER A 64 6.15 -19.59 12.13
N LEU A 65 4.99 -19.53 12.80
CA LEU A 65 4.79 -20.16 14.09
C LEU A 65 4.97 -21.68 14.01
N LYS A 66 5.75 -22.23 14.94
CA LYS A 66 5.98 -23.67 15.07
C LYS A 66 5.76 -24.11 16.53
N PRO A 67 5.12 -25.26 16.77
CA PRO A 67 5.08 -25.83 18.10
C PRO A 67 6.48 -26.17 18.60
N GLN A 68 6.75 -25.85 19.87
CA GLN A 68 7.93 -26.37 20.59
C GLN A 68 7.61 -27.77 21.14
N ALA A 69 8.62 -28.53 21.56
CA ALA A 69 8.44 -29.89 22.05
C ALA A 69 7.39 -29.96 23.18
N GLY A 70 6.28 -30.68 22.93
CA GLY A 70 5.16 -30.81 23.87
C GLY A 70 4.20 -29.62 23.92
N GLY A 71 4.40 -28.59 23.10
CA GLY A 71 3.55 -27.40 23.02
C GLY A 71 2.66 -27.40 21.78
N HIS A 72 1.60 -26.59 21.84
CA HIS A 72 0.73 -26.28 20.71
C HIS A 72 0.89 -24.82 20.32
N VAL A 73 0.71 -24.51 19.04
CA VAL A 73 0.66 -23.12 18.58
C VAL A 73 -0.53 -22.91 17.66
N TYR A 74 -1.37 -21.96 18.07
CA TYR A 74 -2.42 -21.40 17.23
C TYR A 74 -2.14 -19.93 17.01
N GLY A 75 -2.20 -19.49 15.75
CA GLY A 75 -2.13 -18.08 15.39
C GLY A 75 -3.10 -17.75 14.28
N GLU A 76 -3.73 -16.59 14.37
CA GLU A 76 -4.64 -16.07 13.37
C GLU A 76 -4.31 -14.61 13.08
N ALA A 77 -4.18 -14.27 11.80
CA ALA A 77 -4.05 -12.90 11.34
C ALA A 77 -5.08 -12.65 10.24
N SER A 78 -5.77 -11.53 10.30
CA SER A 78 -6.75 -11.13 9.30
C SER A 78 -6.64 -9.63 9.05
N TYR A 79 -6.71 -9.22 7.79
CA TYR A 79 -6.92 -7.81 7.42
C TYR A 79 -8.04 -7.71 6.40
N SER A 80 -8.67 -6.54 6.36
CA SER A 80 -9.73 -6.21 5.42
C SER A 80 -9.69 -4.73 5.07
N PHE A 81 -10.01 -4.38 3.84
CA PHE A 81 -10.13 -3.01 3.39
C PHE A 81 -11.43 -2.80 2.63
N LYS A 82 -11.89 -1.55 2.64
CA LYS A 82 -12.96 -1.03 1.79
C LYS A 82 -12.57 0.36 1.35
N THR A 83 -12.69 0.59 0.06
CA THR A 83 -12.46 1.88 -0.59
C THR A 83 -13.71 2.21 -1.39
N GLU A 84 -14.20 3.43 -1.22
CA GLU A 84 -15.33 3.96 -1.97
C GLU A 84 -14.87 5.24 -2.67
N SER A 85 -15.21 5.39 -3.94
CA SER A 85 -15.06 6.63 -4.70
C SER A 85 -16.39 7.03 -5.31
N ILE A 86 -16.68 8.33 -5.24
CA ILE A 86 -17.89 8.94 -5.78
C ILE A 86 -17.46 10.07 -6.72
N VAL A 87 -17.80 9.94 -8.00
CA VAL A 87 -17.56 10.95 -9.04
C VAL A 87 -18.88 11.25 -9.73
N GLY A 88 -19.50 12.38 -9.35
CA GLY A 88 -20.88 12.70 -9.74
C GLY A 88 -21.85 11.62 -9.25
N ASP A 89 -22.64 11.06 -10.17
CA ASP A 89 -23.61 9.99 -9.87
C ASP A 89 -22.99 8.57 -9.89
N LYS A 90 -21.70 8.44 -10.22
CA LYS A 90 -21.01 7.15 -10.27
C LYS A 90 -20.35 6.84 -8.93
N LYS A 91 -20.75 5.72 -8.33
CA LYS A 91 -20.08 5.11 -7.18
C LYS A 91 -19.25 3.91 -7.64
N THR A 92 -17.97 3.89 -7.28
CA THR A 92 -17.11 2.70 -7.38
C THR A 92 -16.74 2.23 -5.99
N GLU A 93 -16.92 0.95 -5.72
CA GLU A 93 -16.56 0.31 -4.45
C GLU A 93 -15.54 -0.79 -4.74
N ASN A 94 -14.46 -0.82 -3.99
CA ASN A 94 -13.49 -1.90 -3.99
C ASN A 94 -13.23 -2.35 -2.56
N LYS A 95 -13.29 -3.66 -2.34
CA LYS A 95 -13.16 -4.29 -1.02
C LYS A 95 -12.42 -5.60 -1.14
N GLY A 96 -11.76 -5.99 -0.06
CA GLY A 96 -11.03 -7.24 0.00
C GLY A 96 -10.54 -7.51 1.40
N GLY A 97 -10.16 -8.74 1.64
CA GLY A 97 -9.64 -9.18 2.91
C GLY A 97 -8.82 -10.44 2.72
N HIS A 98 -7.93 -10.69 3.66
CA HIS A 98 -7.01 -11.80 3.63
C HIS A 98 -6.84 -12.34 5.03
N LYS A 99 -6.86 -13.67 5.15
CA LYS A 99 -6.80 -14.36 6.43
C LYS A 99 -5.79 -15.49 6.39
N ILE A 100 -4.97 -15.56 7.43
CA ILE A 100 -3.97 -16.61 7.67
C ILE A 100 -4.29 -17.25 9.01
N ILE A 101 -4.41 -18.58 9.02
CA ILE A 101 -4.55 -19.40 10.22
C ILE A 101 -3.37 -20.37 10.25
N ASN A 102 -2.62 -20.41 11.34
CA ASN A 102 -1.62 -21.43 11.61
C ASN A 102 -2.07 -22.26 12.82
N ASN A 103 -2.26 -23.56 12.61
CA ASN A 103 -2.57 -24.51 13.66
C ASN A 103 -1.48 -25.60 13.68
N ASP A 104 -0.61 -25.56 14.69
CA ASP A 104 0.50 -26.49 14.88
C ASP A 104 1.44 -26.60 13.67
N GLY A 105 1.68 -25.48 12.98
CA GLY A 105 2.50 -25.41 11.77
C GLY A 105 1.74 -25.70 10.48
N VAL A 106 0.45 -26.07 10.57
CA VAL A 106 -0.42 -26.24 9.40
C VAL A 106 -1.07 -24.89 9.07
N VAL A 107 -0.66 -24.31 7.93
CA VAL A 107 -1.12 -22.99 7.50
C VAL A 107 -2.30 -23.13 6.54
N LYS A 108 -3.37 -22.36 6.80
CA LYS A 108 -4.50 -22.12 5.88
C LYS A 108 -4.57 -20.63 5.58
N GLU A 109 -4.67 -20.30 4.30
CA GLU A 109 -4.63 -18.93 3.80
C GLU A 109 -5.70 -18.75 2.73
N TYR A 110 -6.47 -17.68 2.83
CA TYR A 110 -7.53 -17.39 1.86
C TYR A 110 -7.88 -15.90 1.83
N ASP A 111 -8.25 -15.45 0.64
CA ASP A 111 -8.87 -14.15 0.43
C ASP A 111 -10.38 -14.24 0.68
N PHE A 112 -10.97 -13.15 1.17
CA PHE A 112 -12.40 -13.06 1.41
C PHE A 112 -12.91 -11.65 1.09
N GLU A 113 -14.18 -11.56 0.70
CA GLU A 113 -14.87 -10.26 0.66
C GLU A 113 -15.43 -9.95 2.06
N PRO A 114 -15.03 -8.82 2.67
CA PRO A 114 -15.52 -8.45 4.00
C PRO A 114 -16.99 -8.02 3.93
N LYS A 115 -17.79 -8.53 4.88
CA LYS A 115 -19.14 -8.01 5.17
C LYS A 115 -18.99 -6.89 6.19
N LEU A 116 -18.67 -5.69 5.72
CA LEU A 116 -18.62 -4.46 6.53
C LEU A 116 -20.02 -3.86 6.68
#